data_AF-A0A8H5H585-F1
#
_entry.id   AF-A0A8H5H585-F1
#
_cell.length_a   1.000
_cell.length_b   1.000
_cell.length_c   1.000
_cell.angle_alpha   90.00
_cell.angle_beta   90.00
_cell.angle_gamma   90.00
#
_symmetry.space_group_name_H-M   'P 1'
#
loop_
_entity.id
_entity.type
_entity.pdbx_description
1 polymer ?
#
loop_
_entity_poly.entity_id
_entity_poly.type
_entity_poly.pdbx_seq_one_letter_code
_entity_poly.pdbx_strand_id
1 'polypeptide(L)'
;MTGTRIRLLRAASLRGSVFFGFPLPDKASFELGERLEPLDPSLTGRDREAALNARDHIINRHLRNICEPVWPDTMVLVGWGNRRPHIILGLVACSTSPPDEELLPKEEEMRKLKEIMAGEGFTEEPRWFIPYC
;
A
#
# COMPACT_ATOMS: atom_id res chain seq x y z
N MET A 1 22.17 23.24 5.37
CA MET A 1 21.66 22.02 4.71
C MET A 1 20.82 21.26 5.73
N THR A 2 19.56 21.63 5.82
CA THR A 2 18.58 21.12 6.80
C THR A 2 18.10 19.74 6.35
N GLY A 3 18.65 18.70 6.98
CA GLY A 3 18.17 17.34 6.81
C GLY A 3 16.83 17.17 7.52
N THR A 4 15.74 17.22 6.76
CA THR A 4 14.41 16.85 7.24
C THR A 4 14.42 15.34 7.52
N ARG A 5 14.62 14.99 8.79
CA ARG A 5 14.51 13.62 9.28
C ARG A 5 13.07 13.15 9.12
N ILE A 6 12.81 12.41 8.05
CA ILE A 6 11.62 11.56 7.91
C ILE A 6 11.59 10.66 9.14
N ARG A 7 10.68 10.93 10.08
CA ARG A 7 10.40 10.00 11.18
C ARG A 7 9.62 8.83 10.58
N LEU A 8 10.35 7.79 10.17
CA LEU A 8 9.79 6.46 9.91
C LEU A 8 8.97 6.05 11.14
N LEU A 9 7.64 6.11 11.02
CA LEU A 9 6.75 5.59 12.04
C LEU A 9 6.98 4.08 12.08
N ARG A 10 7.59 3.60 13.17
CA ARG A 10 7.54 2.17 13.51
C ARG A 10 6.06 1.77 13.56
N ALA A 11 5.72 0.63 12.98
CA ALA A 11 4.36 0.08 12.85
C ALA A 11 3.52 0.06 14.14
N ALA A 12 4.13 0.28 15.32
CA ALA A 12 3.48 0.32 16.62
C ALA A 12 2.76 1.65 16.98
N SER A 13 2.86 2.73 16.18
CA SER A 13 2.30 4.06 16.51
C SER A 13 1.34 4.64 15.44
N LEU A 14 0.56 3.80 14.75
CA LEU A 14 -0.31 4.25 13.66
C LEU A 14 -1.64 4.90 14.11
N ARG A 15 -1.92 4.94 15.42
CA ARG A 15 -3.10 5.67 15.96
C ARG A 15 -2.96 7.16 15.66
N GLY A 16 -3.91 7.70 14.89
CA GLY A 16 -3.93 9.12 14.49
C GLY A 16 -2.99 9.48 13.32
N SER A 17 -2.35 8.50 12.67
CA SER A 17 -1.53 8.76 11.48
C SER A 17 -2.40 8.86 10.22
N VAL A 18 -2.14 9.79 9.32
CA VAL A 18 -2.75 9.88 7.99
C VAL A 18 -1.80 9.27 6.96
N PHE A 19 -2.32 8.48 6.02
CA PHE A 19 -1.53 7.86 4.96
C PHE A 19 -1.88 8.46 3.61
N PHE A 20 -0.90 8.75 2.77
CA PHE A 20 -1.14 8.96 1.34
C PHE A 20 -0.74 7.70 0.59
N GLY A 21 -1.57 7.23 -0.33
CA GLY A 21 -1.24 6.01 -1.07
C GLY A 21 -2.27 5.61 -2.11
N PHE A 22 -2.03 4.47 -2.74
CA PHE A 22 -2.96 3.87 -3.68
C PHE A 22 -3.93 2.95 -2.96
N PRO A 23 -5.25 3.09 -3.15
CA PRO A 23 -6.19 2.05 -2.74
C PRO A 23 -5.93 0.78 -3.56
N LEU A 24 -6.04 -0.37 -2.90
CA LEU A 24 -5.89 -1.69 -3.48
C LEU A 24 -7.24 -2.42 -3.38
N PRO A 25 -8.13 -2.29 -4.39
CA PRO A 25 -9.44 -2.92 -4.36
C PRO A 25 -9.33 -4.44 -4.32
N ASP A 26 -10.19 -5.10 -3.54
CA ASP A 26 -10.16 -6.55 -3.31
C ASP A 26 -10.11 -7.35 -4.62
N LYS A 27 -10.84 -6.91 -5.65
CA LYS A 27 -10.85 -7.56 -6.96
C LYS A 27 -9.47 -7.53 -7.63
N ALA A 28 -8.85 -6.35 -7.73
CA ALA A 28 -7.54 -6.19 -8.36
C ALA A 28 -6.45 -6.90 -7.54
N SER A 29 -6.53 -6.82 -6.21
CA SER A 29 -5.64 -7.56 -5.31
C SER A 29 -5.78 -9.08 -5.48
N PHE A 30 -7.00 -9.59 -5.60
CA PHE A 30 -7.25 -11.01 -5.85
C PHE A 30 -6.71 -11.46 -7.21
N GLU A 31 -6.98 -10.71 -8.27
CA GLU A 31 -6.48 -10.99 -9.62
C GLU A 31 -4.96 -10.96 -9.69
N LEU A 32 -4.32 -9.98 -9.04
CA LEU A 32 -2.86 -9.93 -8.91
C LEU A 32 -2.33 -11.13 -8.13
N GLY A 33 -2.97 -11.46 -7.02
CA GLY A 33 -2.58 -12.59 -6.18
C GLY A 33 -2.70 -13.94 -6.90
N GLU A 34 -3.77 -14.17 -7.66
CA GLU A 34 -3.90 -15.35 -8.53
C GLU A 34 -2.84 -15.41 -9.61
N ARG A 35 -2.44 -14.26 -10.18
CA ARG A 35 -1.39 -14.21 -11.21
C ARG A 35 0.01 -14.47 -10.63
N LEU A 36 0.31 -13.94 -9.44
CA LEU A 36 1.61 -14.10 -8.79
C LEU A 36 1.79 -15.48 -8.15
N GLU A 37 0.76 -15.95 -7.46
CA GLU A 37 0.75 -17.26 -6.80
C GLU A 37 -0.67 -17.85 -6.84
N PRO A 38 -1.01 -18.60 -7.90
CA PRO A 38 -2.28 -19.30 -8.01
C PRO A 38 -2.48 -20.25 -6.82
N LEU A 39 -3.66 -20.23 -6.21
CA LEU A 39 -3.95 -21.14 -5.11
C LEU A 39 -4.29 -22.52 -5.65
N ASP A 40 -3.80 -23.56 -4.98
CA ASP A 40 -4.24 -24.92 -5.27
C ASP A 40 -5.75 -25.02 -4.97
N PRO A 41 -6.58 -25.34 -5.99
CA PRO A 41 -8.03 -25.41 -5.83
C PRO A 41 -8.47 -26.51 -4.85
N SER A 42 -7.60 -27.48 -4.53
CA SER A 42 -7.87 -28.52 -3.53
C SER A 42 -7.74 -28.03 -2.08
N LEU A 43 -7.14 -26.86 -1.84
CA LEU A 43 -7.04 -26.27 -0.50
C LEU A 43 -8.41 -25.87 0.02
N THR A 44 -8.73 -26.32 1.24
CA THR A 44 -9.99 -26.04 1.93
C THR A 44 -9.74 -25.65 3.39
N GLY A 45 -10.74 -25.05 4.03
CA GLY A 45 -10.70 -24.71 5.45
C GLY A 45 -9.49 -23.82 5.82
N ARG A 46 -8.79 -24.21 6.89
CA ARG A 46 -7.68 -23.43 7.46
C ARG A 46 -6.48 -23.33 6.52
N ASP A 47 -6.22 -24.32 5.68
CA ASP A 47 -5.07 -24.30 4.77
C ASP A 47 -5.30 -23.29 3.64
N ARG A 48 -6.55 -23.19 3.15
CA ARG A 48 -6.93 -22.16 2.18
C ARG A 48 -6.82 -20.76 2.78
N GLU A 49 -7.27 -20.59 4.02
CA GLU A 49 -7.17 -19.31 4.74
C GLU A 49 -5.72 -18.89 4.97
N ALA A 50 -4.86 -19.82 5.40
CA ALA A 50 -3.43 -19.56 5.56
C ALA A 50 -2.77 -19.15 4.24
N ALA A 51 -3.14 -19.80 3.14
CA ALA A 51 -2.60 -19.50 1.81
C ALA A 51 -3.10 -18.14 1.28
N LEU A 52 -4.36 -17.77 1.53
CA LEU A 52 -4.87 -16.43 1.25
C LEU A 52 -4.14 -15.35 2.06
N ASN A 53 -3.86 -15.60 3.33
CA ASN A 53 -3.07 -14.67 4.15
C ASN A 53 -1.61 -14.56 3.68
N ALA A 54 -1.00 -15.66 3.23
CA ALA A 54 0.35 -15.64 2.66
C ALA A 54 0.43 -14.82 1.37
N ARG A 55 -0.62 -14.87 0.55
CA ARG A 55 -0.73 -14.11 -0.69
C ARG A 55 -0.69 -12.60 -0.48
N ASP A 56 -1.27 -12.08 0.60
CA ASP A 56 -1.18 -10.65 0.94
C ASP A 56 0.28 -10.19 1.10
N HIS A 57 1.13 -11.03 1.69
CA HIS A 57 2.56 -10.75 1.82
C HIS A 57 3.29 -10.74 0.47
N ILE A 58 2.86 -11.59 -0.48
CA ILE A 58 3.43 -11.66 -1.83
C ILE A 58 3.02 -10.45 -2.64
N ILE A 59 1.73 -10.10 -2.64
CA ILE A 59 1.22 -8.89 -3.28
C ILE A 59 1.98 -7.66 -2.74
N ASN A 60 2.11 -7.57 -1.42
CA ASN A 60 2.84 -6.45 -0.81
C ASN A 60 4.30 -6.38 -1.29
N ARG A 61 5.01 -7.50 -1.26
CA ARG A 61 6.40 -7.56 -1.70
C ARG A 61 6.54 -7.19 -3.17
N HIS A 62 5.67 -7.71 -4.03
CA HIS A 62 5.65 -7.40 -5.46
C HIS A 62 5.48 -5.91 -5.71
N LEU A 63 4.41 -5.32 -5.15
CA LEU A 63 4.10 -3.91 -5.32
C LEU A 63 5.20 -3.00 -4.76
N ARG A 64 5.85 -3.39 -3.66
CA ARG A 64 7.02 -2.68 -3.15
C ARG A 64 8.19 -2.75 -4.13
N ASN A 65 8.54 -3.95 -4.60
CA ASN A 65 9.69 -4.13 -5.49
C ASN A 65 9.57 -3.34 -6.79
N ILE A 66 8.37 -3.20 -7.35
CA ILE A 66 8.17 -2.47 -8.62
C ILE A 66 8.11 -0.95 -8.42
N CYS A 67 7.65 -0.47 -7.26
CA CYS A 67 7.52 0.96 -6.97
C CYS A 67 8.75 1.57 -6.29
N GLU A 68 9.52 0.78 -5.53
CA GLU A 68 10.73 1.20 -4.79
C GLU A 68 11.77 1.90 -5.67
N PRO A 69 12.03 1.50 -6.94
CA PRO A 69 12.95 2.23 -7.82
C PRO A 69 12.52 3.67 -8.14
N VAL A 70 11.23 3.97 -8.03
CA VAL A 70 10.69 5.33 -8.23
C VAL A 70 10.55 6.06 -6.89
N TRP A 71 10.23 5.33 -5.81
CA TRP A 71 9.96 5.91 -4.50
C TRP A 71 10.38 4.99 -3.35
N PRO A 72 11.66 5.02 -2.93
CA PRO A 72 12.24 4.01 -2.03
C PRO A 72 12.02 4.26 -0.53
N ASP A 73 11.85 5.51 -0.08
CA ASP A 73 12.11 5.87 1.32
C ASP A 73 10.89 5.86 2.26
N THR A 74 9.66 5.72 1.74
CA THR A 74 8.45 5.87 2.57
C THR A 74 7.30 4.92 2.24
N MET A 75 7.55 3.81 1.52
CA MET A 75 6.51 2.80 1.29
C MET A 75 6.14 2.07 2.59
N VAL A 76 5.10 2.56 3.27
CA VAL A 76 4.55 1.99 4.51
C VAL A 76 3.41 1.04 4.15
N LEU A 77 3.48 -0.15 4.73
CA LEU A 77 2.64 -1.30 4.45
C LEU A 77 1.13 -1.05 4.61
N VAL A 78 0.38 -1.73 3.73
CA VAL A 78 -1.03 -2.14 3.79
C VAL A 78 -1.64 -2.16 5.19
N GLY A 79 -2.56 -1.23 5.43
CA GLY A 79 -3.44 -1.21 6.59
C GLY A 79 -4.90 -1.33 6.18
N TRP A 80 -5.69 -2.00 7.01
CA TRP A 80 -7.13 -2.17 6.84
C TRP A 80 -7.86 -0.90 7.31
N GLY A 81 -8.65 -0.27 6.42
CA GLY A 81 -9.55 0.80 6.82
C GLY A 81 -10.81 0.26 7.52
N ASN A 82 -11.16 0.79 8.70
CA ASN A 82 -12.27 0.29 9.53
C ASN A 82 -13.70 0.53 9.00
N ARG A 83 -13.89 1.23 7.85
CA ARG A 83 -15.23 1.48 7.29
C ARG A 83 -15.52 0.75 5.99
N ARG A 84 -14.45 0.30 5.31
CA ARG A 84 -14.43 -0.62 4.18
C ARG A 84 -13.01 -1.20 4.17
N PRO A 85 -12.82 -2.52 4.12
CA PRO A 85 -11.49 -3.15 4.20
C PRO A 85 -10.69 -2.88 2.92
N HIS A 86 -10.42 -1.62 2.61
CA HIS A 86 -9.54 -1.24 1.54
C HIS A 86 -8.12 -1.35 2.06
N ILE A 87 -7.41 -2.31 1.49
CA ILE A 87 -5.96 -2.43 1.55
C ILE A 87 -5.39 -1.19 0.83
N ILE A 88 -4.32 -0.59 1.36
CA ILE A 88 -3.70 0.62 0.79
C ILE A 88 -2.22 0.38 0.59
N LEU A 89 -1.66 0.70 -0.56
CA LEU A 89 -0.22 0.84 -0.72
C LEU A 89 0.19 2.24 -0.25
N GLY A 90 0.61 2.36 1.01
CA GLY A 90 1.02 3.64 1.60
C GLY A 90 2.34 4.12 1.01
N LEU A 91 2.34 5.33 0.45
CA LEU A 91 3.54 6.03 -0.02
C LEU A 91 4.08 6.99 1.02
N VAL A 92 3.22 7.55 1.88
CA VAL A 92 3.61 8.50 2.94
C VAL A 92 2.76 8.19 4.17
N ALA A 93 3.37 8.27 5.35
CA ALA A 93 2.66 8.25 6.63
C ALA A 93 3.03 9.52 7.41
N CYS A 94 2.04 10.26 7.89
CA CYS A 94 2.24 11.49 8.64
C CYS A 94 1.40 11.50 9.92
N SER A 95 1.93 12.08 10.99
CA SER A 95 1.24 12.18 12.28
C SER A 95 0.44 13.48 12.46
N THR A 96 0.45 14.39 11.48
CA THR A 96 -0.20 15.70 11.55
C THR A 96 -1.35 15.83 10.55
N SER A 97 -2.39 16.56 10.96
CA SER A 97 -3.48 17.04 10.10
C SER A 97 -3.50 18.58 10.18
N PRO A 98 -3.39 19.32 9.05
CA PRO A 98 -3.27 18.81 7.69
C PRO A 98 -1.91 18.16 7.42
N PRO A 99 -1.85 17.18 6.51
CA PRO A 99 -0.59 16.56 6.10
C PRO A 99 0.24 17.52 5.23
N ASP A 100 1.56 17.38 5.30
CA ASP A 100 2.52 18.17 4.53
C ASP A 100 2.61 17.65 3.08
N GLU A 101 2.26 18.51 2.11
CA GLU A 101 2.31 18.18 0.68
C GLU A 101 3.75 18.04 0.16
N GLU A 102 4.75 18.62 0.84
CA GLU A 102 6.15 18.47 0.46
C GLU A 102 6.66 17.03 0.62
N LEU A 103 5.93 16.20 1.38
CA LEU A 103 6.25 14.78 1.57
C LEU A 103 5.77 13.90 0.42
N LEU A 104 4.95 14.42 -0.49
CA LEU A 104 4.41 13.67 -1.61
C LEU A 104 5.47 13.47 -2.71
N PRO A 105 5.39 12.37 -3.48
CA PRO A 105 6.17 12.25 -4.70
C PRO A 105 5.93 13.44 -5.62
N LYS A 106 6.99 13.90 -6.28
CA LYS A 106 6.88 14.95 -7.31
C LYS A 106 5.99 14.47 -8.44
N GLU A 107 5.46 15.40 -9.23
CA GLU A 107 4.54 15.10 -10.32
C GLU A 107 5.05 13.99 -11.26
N GLU A 108 6.32 14.05 -11.65
CA GLU A 108 6.93 13.04 -12.53
C GLU A 108 7.09 11.66 -11.86
N GLU A 109 7.38 11.63 -10.55
CA GLU A 109 7.46 10.38 -9.78
C GLU A 109 6.05 9.80 -9.59
N MET A 110 5.06 10.64 -9.30
CA MET A 110 3.66 10.26 -9.17
C MET A 110 3.11 9.69 -10.48
N ARG A 111 3.44 10.30 -11.63
CA ARG A 111 3.06 9.80 -12.96
C ARG A 111 3.59 8.40 -13.20
N LYS A 112 4.88 8.16 -12.91
CA LYS A 112 5.50 6.82 -13.04
C LYS A 112 4.86 5.80 -12.10
N LEU A 113 4.61 6.17 -10.85
CA LEU A 113 3.96 5.29 -9.88
C LEU A 113 2.54 4.90 -10.36
N LYS A 114 1.77 5.85 -10.88
CA LYS A 114 0.45 5.57 -11.46
C LYS A 114 0.53 4.61 -12.66
N GLU A 115 1.50 4.80 -13.55
CA GLU A 115 1.72 3.91 -14.69
C GLU A 115 2.06 2.48 -14.26
N ILE A 116 2.93 2.33 -13.25
CA ILE A 116 3.28 1.04 -12.65
C ILE A 116 2.03 0.39 -12.04
N MET A 117 1.28 1.11 -11.21
CA MET A 117 0.08 0.60 -10.54
C MET A 117 -1.02 0.22 -11.54
N ALA A 118 -1.22 1.01 -12.60
CA ALA A 118 -2.17 0.70 -13.66
C ALA A 118 -1.77 -0.58 -14.42
N GLY A 119 -0.47 -0.82 -14.64
CA GLY A 119 0.05 -2.06 -15.22
C GLY A 119 -0.24 -3.31 -14.39
N GLU A 120 -0.45 -3.13 -13.08
CA GLU A 120 -0.84 -4.18 -12.14
C GLU A 120 -2.36 -4.29 -11.93
N GLY A 121 -3.16 -3.48 -12.65
CA GLY A 121 -4.62 -3.48 -12.56
C GLY A 121 -5.21 -2.50 -11.53
N PHE A 122 -4.40 -1.66 -10.90
CA PHE A 122 -4.84 -0.64 -9.94
C PHE A 122 -4.94 0.72 -10.61
N THR A 123 -6.17 1.12 -10.97
CA THR A 123 -6.42 2.38 -11.69
C THR A 123 -7.05 3.48 -10.83
N GLU A 124 -7.28 3.22 -9.55
CA GLU A 124 -7.79 4.24 -8.63
C GLU A 124 -6.70 5.27 -8.30
N GLU A 125 -7.11 6.54 -8.21
CA GLU A 125 -6.22 7.65 -7.88
C GLU A 125 -5.73 7.57 -6.43
N PRO A 126 -4.44 7.86 -6.17
CA PRO A 126 -3.91 7.90 -4.83
C PRO A 126 -4.49 9.09 -4.06
N ARG A 127 -4.74 8.88 -2.76
CA ARG A 127 -5.41 9.87 -1.90
C ARG A 127 -4.95 9.73 -0.44
N TRP A 128 -5.36 10.70 0.38
CA TRP A 128 -5.18 10.62 1.82
C TRP A 128 -6.21 9.67 2.47
N PHE A 129 -5.75 8.84 3.39
CA PHE A 129 -6.51 7.89 4.18
C PHE A 129 -6.29 8.17 5.66
N ILE A 130 -7.39 8.31 6.39
CA ILE A 130 -7.38 8.47 7.84
C ILE A 130 -7.86 7.14 8.46
N PRO A 131 -6.98 6.37 9.13
CA PRO A 131 -7.41 5.23 9.93
C PRO A 131 -8.26 5.77 11.08
N TYR A 132 -9.54 5.39 11.14
CA TYR A 132 -10.38 5.74 12.28
C TYR A 132 -9.83 5.07 13.54
N CYS A 133 -9.57 5.91 14.56
CA CYS A 133 -9.21 5.55 15.92
C CYS A 133 -10.18 4.56 16.55
#